data_AF-A0A7U5RYD8-F1
#
_entry.id   AF-A0A7U5RYD8-F1
#
_cell.length_a   1.000
_cell.length_b   1.000
_cell.length_c   1.000
_cell.angle_alpha   90.00
_cell.angle_beta   90.00
_cell.angle_gamma   90.00
#
_symmetry.space_group_name_H-M   'P 1'
#
loop_
_entity.id
_entity.type
_entity.pdbx_description
1 polymer ?
#
loop_
_entity_poly.entity_id
_entity_poly.type
_entity_poly.pdbx_seq_one_letter_code
_entity_poly.pdbx_strand_id
1 'polypeptide(L)'
;MCIVSYLPPGVPVDVDGLFNGGLHNPHGHGWAIVTGETVMVGKSLDLADALDEFSEVRERYPDGAALFHSRWATHGSIGVANVHPFLVGGSAATVVAHNGILPKAAHPEAGDDRSDTRKFADEILPRQFRRLDRRGVQHALSQWCGLGNKLVILTVAQRYRRNAYIVNEAAGRWDYRTGIWHSNTDYAAYPSWCHGSESPAGASLFAEDYCALCGYGLIDANGYCDDCRSCQDCMEHVRNCLCWNRRYMAV
;
A
#
# COMPACT_ATOMS: atom_id res chain seq x y z
N MET A 1 4.66 -6.87 -4.51
CA MET A 1 4.27 -6.27 -3.20
C MET A 1 3.01 -5.48 -3.45
N CYS A 2 2.06 -5.39 -2.50
CA CYS A 2 0.82 -4.63 -2.68
C CYS A 2 1.06 -3.21 -3.22
N ILE A 3 0.03 -2.55 -3.75
CA ILE A 3 0.05 -1.12 -4.04
C ILE A 3 -1.05 -0.41 -3.25
N VAL A 4 -0.74 0.79 -2.76
CA VAL A 4 -1.68 1.74 -2.16
C VAL A 4 -1.58 3.02 -2.98
N SER A 5 -2.71 3.51 -3.46
CA SER A 5 -2.83 4.81 -4.13
C SER A 5 -3.66 5.73 -3.24
N TYR A 6 -3.12 6.90 -2.90
CA TYR A 6 -3.83 7.96 -2.18
C TYR A 6 -4.22 9.07 -3.14
N LEU A 7 -5.50 9.40 -3.15
CA LEU A 7 -6.10 10.46 -3.95
C LEU A 7 -6.51 11.60 -3.00
N PRO A 8 -5.82 12.75 -3.05
CA PRO A 8 -6.25 13.96 -2.33
C PRO A 8 -7.65 14.43 -2.74
N PRO A 9 -8.32 15.28 -1.93
CA PRO A 9 -9.51 16.01 -2.35
C PRO A 9 -9.35 16.66 -3.74
N GLY A 10 -10.36 16.51 -4.60
CA GLY A 10 -10.41 17.07 -5.96
C GLY A 10 -9.63 16.30 -7.02
N VAL A 11 -8.80 15.32 -6.66
CA VAL A 11 -8.02 14.53 -7.63
C VAL A 11 -8.90 13.42 -8.26
N PRO A 12 -9.08 13.39 -9.58
CA PRO A 12 -9.91 12.37 -10.23
C PRO A 12 -9.28 10.97 -10.16
N VAL A 13 -10.08 9.94 -10.47
CA VAL A 13 -9.57 8.57 -10.61
C VAL A 13 -8.72 8.47 -11.87
N ASP A 14 -7.50 7.92 -11.73
CA ASP A 14 -6.70 7.43 -12.85
C ASP A 14 -6.97 5.93 -13.05
N VAL A 15 -7.97 5.62 -13.88
CA VAL A 15 -8.46 4.24 -14.10
C VAL A 15 -7.32 3.35 -14.58
N ASP A 16 -6.53 3.81 -15.55
CA ASP A 16 -5.41 3.04 -16.11
C ASP A 16 -4.34 2.76 -15.06
N GLY A 17 -3.95 3.78 -14.28
CA GLY A 17 -2.95 3.62 -13.21
C GLY A 17 -3.41 2.65 -12.12
N LEU A 18 -4.66 2.73 -11.69
CA LEU A 18 -5.20 1.81 -10.68
C LEU A 18 -5.37 0.38 -11.24
N PHE A 19 -5.78 0.25 -12.50
CA PHE A 19 -5.90 -1.05 -13.18
C PHE A 19 -4.54 -1.73 -13.32
N ASN A 20 -3.50 -1.00 -13.76
CA ASN A 20 -2.12 -1.49 -13.84
C ASN A 20 -1.62 -1.98 -12.47
N GLY A 21 -1.88 -1.20 -11.43
CA GLY A 21 -1.55 -1.60 -10.06
C GLY A 21 -2.27 -2.87 -9.63
N GLY A 22 -3.52 -3.05 -10.04
CA GLY A 22 -4.33 -4.25 -9.81
C GLY A 22 -3.83 -5.49 -10.53
N LEU A 23 -3.39 -5.39 -11.79
CA LEU A 23 -2.84 -6.51 -12.57
C LEU A 23 -1.62 -7.15 -11.90
N HIS A 24 -0.76 -6.33 -11.27
CA HIS A 24 0.40 -6.81 -10.52
C HIS A 24 0.04 -7.35 -9.13
N ASN A 25 -1.19 -7.14 -8.65
CA ASN A 25 -1.61 -7.39 -7.27
C ASN A 25 -3.03 -8.00 -7.21
N PRO A 26 -3.21 -9.25 -7.69
CA PRO A 26 -4.53 -9.80 -8.02
C PRO A 26 -5.28 -10.45 -6.86
N HIS A 27 -4.76 -10.40 -5.62
CA HIS A 27 -5.32 -11.13 -4.47
C HIS A 27 -6.40 -10.34 -3.70
N GLY A 28 -6.95 -9.31 -4.32
CA GLY A 28 -8.10 -8.54 -3.86
C GLY A 28 -7.85 -7.03 -3.80
N HIS A 29 -8.94 -6.28 -3.93
CA HIS A 29 -8.93 -4.84 -4.20
C HIS A 29 -9.91 -4.15 -3.27
N GLY A 30 -9.50 -3.04 -2.68
CA GLY A 30 -10.40 -2.28 -1.82
C GLY A 30 -10.08 -0.81 -1.83
N TRP A 31 -11.10 -0.03 -1.52
CA TRP A 31 -11.07 1.41 -1.61
C TRP A 31 -11.70 2.03 -0.37
N ALA A 32 -11.38 3.28 -0.11
CA ALA A 32 -12.10 4.08 0.87
C ALA A 32 -12.16 5.55 0.45
N ILE A 33 -13.25 6.22 0.81
CA ILE A 33 -13.42 7.66 0.59
C ILE A 33 -14.04 8.31 1.83
N VAL A 34 -13.58 9.52 2.14
CA VAL A 34 -14.21 10.38 3.14
C VAL A 34 -15.44 11.06 2.54
N THR A 35 -16.62 10.84 3.12
CA THR A 35 -17.90 11.41 2.65
C THR A 35 -18.42 12.53 3.56
N GLY A 36 -17.51 13.17 4.30
CA GLY A 36 -17.82 14.19 5.30
C GLY A 36 -17.93 13.58 6.70
N GLU A 37 -18.98 12.81 6.97
CA GLU A 37 -19.25 12.26 8.31
C GLU A 37 -18.75 10.83 8.50
N THR A 38 -18.55 10.09 7.41
CA THR A 38 -18.13 8.68 7.45
C THR A 38 -16.97 8.43 6.49
N VAL A 39 -16.30 7.30 6.67
CA VAL A 39 -15.40 6.74 5.66
C VAL A 39 -16.14 5.59 5.00
N MET A 40 -16.56 5.77 3.75
CA MET A 40 -17.11 4.67 2.96
C MET A 40 -15.98 3.73 2.54
N VAL A 41 -16.25 2.43 2.54
CA VAL A 41 -15.29 1.37 2.21
C VAL A 41 -15.97 0.35 1.32
N GLY A 42 -15.33 -0.01 0.21
CA GLY A 42 -15.72 -1.15 -0.62
C GLY A 42 -14.52 -2.08 -0.83
N LYS A 43 -14.83 -3.36 -1.06
CA LYS A 43 -13.84 -4.44 -1.22
C LYS A 43 -14.37 -5.48 -2.19
N SER A 44 -13.56 -5.89 -3.14
CA SER A 44 -13.84 -6.99 -4.05
C SER A 44 -12.60 -7.88 -4.22
N LEU A 45 -12.83 -9.11 -4.65
CA LEU A 45 -11.75 -9.95 -5.20
C LEU A 45 -11.58 -9.73 -6.70
N ASP A 46 -12.54 -9.09 -7.35
CA ASP A 46 -12.51 -8.69 -8.75
C ASP A 46 -12.04 -7.23 -8.88
N LEU A 47 -11.06 -7.01 -9.76
CA LEU A 47 -10.48 -5.68 -9.97
C LEU A 47 -11.44 -4.72 -10.66
N ALA A 48 -12.19 -5.20 -11.67
CA ALA A 48 -13.12 -4.37 -12.43
C ALA A 48 -14.26 -3.90 -11.53
N ASP A 49 -14.86 -4.83 -10.76
CA ASP A 49 -15.93 -4.49 -9.81
C ASP A 49 -15.47 -3.43 -8.79
N ALA A 50 -14.26 -3.59 -8.22
CA ALA A 50 -13.73 -2.64 -7.26
C ALA A 50 -13.44 -1.26 -7.87
N LEU A 51 -12.94 -1.23 -9.12
CA LEU A 51 -12.56 0.01 -9.80
C LEU A 51 -13.78 0.77 -10.30
N ASP A 52 -14.79 0.07 -10.82
CA ASP A 52 -16.07 0.65 -11.23
C ASP A 52 -16.79 1.25 -10.02
N GLU A 53 -16.94 0.49 -8.94
CA GLU A 53 -17.56 0.98 -7.70
C GLU A 53 -16.79 2.18 -7.13
N PHE A 54 -15.46 2.12 -7.10
CA PHE A 54 -14.63 3.23 -6.63
C PHE A 54 -14.81 4.49 -7.48
N SER A 55 -14.85 4.34 -8.81
CA SER A 55 -15.02 5.45 -9.75
C SER A 55 -16.37 6.13 -9.55
N GLU A 56 -17.46 5.36 -9.48
CA GLU A 56 -18.81 5.88 -9.22
C GLU A 56 -18.91 6.59 -7.85
N VAL A 57 -18.26 6.06 -6.83
CA VAL A 57 -18.24 6.68 -5.50
C VAL A 57 -17.39 7.95 -5.50
N ARG A 58 -16.25 7.96 -6.21
CA ARG A 58 -15.38 9.12 -6.31
C ARG A 58 -16.07 10.29 -7.01
N GLU A 59 -16.82 10.02 -8.08
CA GLU A 59 -17.62 11.05 -8.78
C GLU A 59 -18.67 11.70 -7.87
N ARG A 60 -19.26 10.94 -6.95
CA ARG A 60 -20.23 11.46 -5.98
C ARG A 60 -19.59 12.27 -4.85
N TYR A 61 -18.34 11.97 -4.51
CA TYR A 61 -17.61 12.63 -3.42
C TYR A 61 -16.22 13.13 -3.88
N PRO A 62 -16.16 14.05 -4.84
CA PRO A 62 -14.89 14.49 -5.44
C PRO A 62 -13.98 15.19 -4.43
N ASP A 63 -14.54 15.83 -3.40
CA ASP A 63 -13.78 16.54 -2.37
C ASP A 63 -13.33 15.64 -1.20
N GLY A 64 -13.71 14.37 -1.20
CA GLY A 64 -13.26 13.41 -0.19
C GLY A 64 -11.78 13.09 -0.33
N ALA A 65 -11.06 12.89 0.77
CA ALA A 65 -9.78 12.18 0.69
C ALA A 65 -10.08 10.69 0.43
N ALA A 66 -9.34 10.06 -0.50
CA ALA A 66 -9.62 8.69 -0.91
C ALA A 66 -8.34 7.84 -1.02
N LEU A 67 -8.52 6.52 -0.97
CA LEU A 67 -7.47 5.56 -1.28
C LEU A 67 -8.02 4.38 -2.07
N PHE A 68 -7.14 3.75 -2.84
CA PHE A 68 -7.35 2.47 -3.50
C PHE A 68 -6.17 1.55 -3.20
N HIS A 69 -6.42 0.27 -2.97
CA HIS A 69 -5.40 -0.71 -2.64
C HIS A 69 -5.62 -2.01 -3.39
N SER A 70 -4.56 -2.53 -4.00
CA SER A 70 -4.53 -3.87 -4.60
C SER A 70 -3.54 -4.75 -3.84
N ARG A 71 -4.01 -5.93 -3.43
CA ARG A 71 -3.29 -6.83 -2.54
C ARG A 71 -2.47 -7.86 -3.31
N TRP A 72 -1.21 -8.01 -2.90
CA TRP A 72 -0.43 -9.22 -3.12
C TRP A 72 -0.32 -9.99 -1.81
N ALA A 73 -1.12 -11.05 -1.65
CA ALA A 73 -1.10 -11.87 -0.44
C ALA A 73 0.28 -12.50 -0.17
N THR A 74 1.05 -11.90 0.74
CA THR A 74 2.29 -12.49 1.31
C THR A 74 2.03 -13.17 2.66
N HIS A 75 1.00 -12.73 3.38
CA HIS A 75 0.55 -13.25 4.68
C HIS A 75 -0.97 -13.21 4.76
N GLY A 76 -1.56 -14.19 5.46
CA GLY A 76 -3.01 -14.33 5.65
C GLY A 76 -3.71 -14.89 4.41
N SER A 77 -4.85 -15.56 4.61
CA SER A 77 -5.62 -16.19 3.53
C SER A 77 -6.07 -15.20 2.46
N ILE A 78 -6.26 -15.69 1.22
CA ILE A 78 -6.92 -14.93 0.16
C ILE A 78 -8.41 -14.91 0.46
N GLY A 79 -8.98 -13.71 0.58
CA GLY A 79 -10.38 -13.50 0.91
C GLY A 79 -10.64 -12.06 1.29
N VAL A 80 -11.90 -11.62 1.12
CA VAL A 80 -12.33 -10.22 1.34
C VAL A 80 -12.00 -9.73 2.76
N ALA A 81 -12.00 -10.64 3.74
CA ALA A 81 -11.65 -10.34 5.13
C ALA A 81 -10.22 -9.80 5.32
N ASN A 82 -9.31 -10.13 4.38
CA ASN A 82 -7.91 -9.70 4.36
C ASN A 82 -7.61 -8.66 3.27
N VAL A 83 -8.63 -8.17 2.56
CA VAL A 83 -8.48 -7.04 1.63
C VAL A 83 -8.47 -5.74 2.42
N HIS A 84 -7.45 -4.90 2.21
CA HIS A 84 -7.38 -3.55 2.77
C HIS A 84 -8.40 -2.63 2.09
N PRO A 85 -8.80 -1.51 2.71
CA PRO A 85 -8.38 -1.01 4.02
C PRO A 85 -9.09 -1.70 5.20
N PHE A 86 -8.52 -1.60 6.40
CA PHE A 86 -9.10 -2.13 7.63
C PHE A 86 -9.61 -1.01 8.54
N LEU A 87 -10.75 -1.25 9.19
CA LEU A 87 -11.25 -0.37 10.25
C LEU A 87 -10.28 -0.36 11.43
N VAL A 88 -10.03 0.82 11.99
CA VAL A 88 -9.11 0.98 13.13
C VAL A 88 -9.90 0.85 14.43
N GLY A 89 -9.57 -0.17 15.24
CA GLY A 89 -10.26 -0.46 16.50
C GLY A 89 -11.76 -0.74 16.32
N GLY A 90 -12.17 -1.30 15.17
CA GLY A 90 -13.56 -1.62 14.85
C GLY A 90 -14.47 -0.40 14.58
N SER A 91 -13.92 0.81 14.53
CA SER A 91 -14.69 2.03 14.26
C SER A 91 -14.75 2.33 12.76
N ALA A 92 -15.94 2.63 12.24
CA ALA A 92 -16.12 3.14 10.87
C ALA A 92 -15.53 4.55 10.66
N ALA A 93 -15.07 5.22 11.72
CA ALA A 93 -14.55 6.57 11.63
C ALA A 93 -13.10 6.64 11.12
N THR A 94 -12.36 5.54 11.08
CA THR A 94 -10.94 5.53 10.69
C THR A 94 -10.58 4.21 10.04
N VAL A 95 -9.88 4.28 8.91
CA VAL A 95 -9.39 3.11 8.18
C VAL A 95 -7.92 3.24 7.86
N VAL A 96 -7.24 2.10 7.65
CA VAL A 96 -5.83 2.05 7.27
C VAL A 96 -5.60 1.06 6.12
N ALA A 97 -4.85 1.49 5.11
CA ALA A 97 -4.24 0.65 4.10
C ALA A 97 -2.72 0.63 4.27
N HIS A 98 -2.08 -0.45 3.81
CA HIS A 98 -0.65 -0.68 4.03
C HIS A 98 -0.01 -1.35 2.82
N ASN A 99 1.16 -0.85 2.41
CA ASN A 99 2.08 -1.57 1.55
C ASN A 99 3.41 -1.80 2.30
N GLY A 100 3.76 -3.07 2.47
CA GLY A 100 4.95 -3.49 3.18
C GLY A 100 4.73 -4.79 3.94
N ILE A 101 5.61 -5.05 4.91
CA ILE A 101 5.47 -6.10 5.92
C ILE A 101 5.79 -5.43 7.27
N LEU A 102 4.79 -5.36 8.14
CA LEU A 102 4.92 -4.76 9.47
C LEU A 102 5.86 -5.58 10.37
N PRO A 103 6.39 -4.99 11.45
CA PRO A 103 7.25 -5.71 12.39
C PRO A 103 6.56 -6.93 13.00
N LYS A 104 7.37 -7.87 13.51
CA LYS A 104 6.90 -9.12 14.15
C LYS A 104 5.82 -8.91 15.22
N ALA A 105 5.81 -7.79 15.93
CA ALA A 105 4.78 -7.46 16.91
C ALA A 105 3.36 -7.40 16.31
N ALA A 106 3.24 -7.10 15.01
CA ALA A 106 1.99 -7.11 14.26
C ALA A 106 1.70 -8.44 13.58
N HIS A 107 2.60 -9.44 13.64
CA HIS A 107 2.38 -10.73 12.99
C HIS A 107 1.37 -11.55 13.81
N PRO A 108 0.34 -12.12 13.18
CA PRO A 108 -0.58 -13.05 13.82
C PRO A 108 0.15 -14.29 14.36
N GLU A 109 -0.42 -14.92 15.38
CA GLU A 109 0.07 -16.20 15.90
C GLU A 109 -0.40 -17.35 15.00
N ALA A 110 0.16 -18.55 15.19
CA ALA A 110 -0.29 -19.73 14.45
C ALA A 110 -1.80 -20.00 14.68
N GLY A 111 -2.55 -20.13 13.59
CA GLY A 111 -4.01 -20.33 13.61
C GLY A 111 -4.84 -19.04 13.56
N ASP A 112 -4.22 -17.87 13.50
CA ASP A 112 -4.89 -16.58 13.27
C ASP A 112 -4.77 -16.18 11.78
N ASP A 113 -5.88 -16.24 11.06
CA ASP A 113 -5.93 -16.01 9.60
C ASP A 113 -5.83 -14.54 9.18
N ARG A 114 -5.75 -13.62 10.14
CA ARG A 114 -5.60 -12.18 9.87
C ARG A 114 -4.29 -11.90 9.14
N SER A 115 -4.21 -10.81 8.39
CA SER A 115 -2.93 -10.25 7.95
C SER A 115 -2.24 -9.47 9.09
N ASP A 116 -0.94 -9.22 8.94
CA ASP A 116 -0.17 -8.34 9.83
C ASP A 116 -0.84 -6.96 10.00
N THR A 117 -1.37 -6.42 8.90
CA THR A 117 -2.02 -5.13 8.87
C THR A 117 -3.37 -5.18 9.58
N ARG A 118 -4.11 -6.30 9.45
CA ARG A 118 -5.38 -6.46 10.15
C ARG A 118 -5.16 -6.49 11.67
N LYS A 119 -4.19 -7.27 12.16
CA LYS A 119 -3.82 -7.26 13.58
C LYS A 119 -3.34 -5.87 14.04
N PHE A 120 -2.55 -5.17 13.22
CA PHE A 120 -2.14 -3.80 13.51
C PHE A 120 -3.34 -2.83 13.65
N ALA A 121 -4.31 -2.90 12.73
CA ALA A 121 -5.50 -2.05 12.74
C ALA A 121 -6.43 -2.34 13.94
N ASP A 122 -6.55 -3.61 14.32
CA ASP A 122 -7.41 -4.05 15.42
C ASP A 122 -6.79 -3.72 16.81
N GLU A 123 -5.48 -3.92 16.96
CA GLU A 123 -4.87 -4.02 18.30
C GLU A 123 -3.80 -2.95 18.60
N ILE A 124 -3.09 -2.47 17.60
CA ILE A 124 -1.88 -1.65 17.80
C ILE A 124 -2.16 -0.18 17.53
N LEU A 125 -2.57 0.17 16.30
CA LEU A 125 -2.89 1.53 15.89
C LEU A 125 -3.88 2.24 16.83
N PRO A 126 -5.03 1.63 17.22
CA PRO A 126 -6.00 2.31 18.08
C PRO A 126 -5.53 2.51 19.53
N ARG A 127 -4.46 1.82 19.96
CA ARG A 127 -3.95 1.87 21.33
C ARG A 127 -2.68 2.72 21.45
N GLN A 128 -1.73 2.50 20.56
CA GLN A 128 -0.37 3.04 20.66
C GLN A 128 -0.18 4.36 19.90
N PHE A 129 -0.87 4.54 18.76
CA PHE A 129 -0.64 5.68 17.85
C PHE A 129 -1.87 6.58 17.69
N ARG A 130 -2.55 6.88 18.80
CA ARG A 130 -3.87 7.55 18.83
C ARG A 130 -3.87 9.02 18.39
N ARG A 131 -2.73 9.71 18.38
CA ARG A 131 -2.63 11.16 18.13
C ARG A 131 -1.84 11.46 16.85
N LEU A 132 -2.35 10.98 15.70
CA LEU A 132 -1.71 11.09 14.38
C LEU A 132 -1.33 12.52 13.96
N ASP A 133 -1.97 13.57 14.49
CA ASP A 133 -1.56 14.97 14.24
C ASP A 133 -0.23 15.38 14.87
N ARG A 134 0.22 14.67 15.89
CA ARG A 134 1.47 15.02 16.56
C ARG A 134 2.64 14.46 15.77
N ARG A 135 3.55 15.32 15.34
CA ARG A 135 4.80 14.93 14.66
C ARG A 135 5.56 13.83 15.41
N GLY A 136 5.63 13.90 16.75
CA GLY A 136 6.27 12.86 17.55
C GLY A 136 5.59 11.49 17.45
N VAL A 137 4.27 11.44 17.30
CA VAL A 137 3.53 10.18 17.10
C VAL A 137 3.71 9.66 15.68
N GLN A 138 3.72 10.53 14.67
CA GLN A 138 4.04 10.12 13.30
C GLN A 138 5.46 9.57 13.19
N HIS A 139 6.42 10.22 13.85
CA HIS A 139 7.80 9.75 13.91
C HIS A 139 7.92 8.41 14.62
N ALA A 140 7.27 8.26 15.78
CA ALA A 140 7.26 6.99 16.50
C ALA A 140 6.60 5.87 15.68
N LEU A 141 5.51 6.16 14.95
CA LEU A 141 4.86 5.19 14.07
C LEU A 141 5.75 4.81 12.88
N SER A 142 6.39 5.78 12.24
CA SER A 142 7.36 5.57 11.16
C SER A 142 8.54 4.70 11.60
N GLN A 143 9.13 4.99 12.77
CA GLN A 143 10.20 4.18 13.35
C GLN A 143 9.75 2.78 13.73
N TRP A 144 8.55 2.66 14.31
CA TRP A 144 8.00 1.38 14.69
C TRP A 144 7.75 0.51 13.47
N CYS A 145 7.06 1.03 12.43
CA CYS A 145 6.75 0.23 11.25
C CYS A 145 7.98 -0.01 10.36
N GLY A 146 9.03 0.80 10.45
CA GLY A 146 10.17 0.78 9.53
C GLY A 146 9.91 1.69 8.34
N LEU A 147 10.98 2.29 7.80
CA LEU A 147 10.96 3.30 6.74
C LEU A 147 10.39 2.77 5.43
N GLY A 148 10.50 1.45 5.23
CA GLY A 148 9.97 0.75 4.07
C GLY A 148 8.47 0.52 4.02
N ASN A 149 7.78 0.71 5.15
CA ASN A 149 6.37 0.41 5.31
C ASN A 149 5.53 1.66 5.11
N LYS A 150 4.57 1.60 4.19
CA LYS A 150 3.81 2.75 3.71
C LYS A 150 2.36 2.62 4.13
N LEU A 151 1.87 3.56 4.95
CA LEU A 151 0.50 3.54 5.47
C LEU A 151 -0.26 4.74 4.96
N VAL A 152 -1.50 4.52 4.53
CA VAL A 152 -2.48 5.58 4.28
C VAL A 152 -3.63 5.39 5.26
N ILE A 153 -3.87 6.39 6.09
CA ILE A 153 -4.91 6.40 7.10
C ILE A 153 -5.93 7.47 6.74
N LEU A 154 -7.18 7.08 6.51
CA LEU A 154 -8.30 8.00 6.34
C LEU A 154 -9.14 8.06 7.62
N THR A 155 -9.66 9.23 7.95
CA THR A 155 -10.43 9.43 9.18
C THR A 155 -11.43 10.57 9.06
N VAL A 156 -12.52 10.44 9.81
CA VAL A 156 -13.51 11.50 10.10
C VAL A 156 -13.60 11.79 11.60
N ALA A 157 -12.72 11.17 12.40
CA ALA A 157 -12.74 11.36 13.84
C ALA A 157 -12.35 12.81 14.18
N GLN A 158 -13.27 13.54 14.80
CA GLN A 158 -13.16 14.97 15.14
C GLN A 158 -11.94 15.34 16.00
N ARG A 159 -11.28 14.35 16.61
CA ARG A 159 -10.01 14.54 17.34
C ARG A 159 -8.81 14.84 16.42
N TYR A 160 -8.96 14.61 15.12
CA TYR A 160 -7.93 14.77 14.11
C TYR A 160 -8.18 16.02 13.27
N ARG A 161 -7.11 16.74 12.92
CA ARG A 161 -7.17 17.98 12.12
C ARG A 161 -7.29 17.73 10.63
N ARG A 162 -6.98 16.52 10.17
CA ARG A 162 -6.96 16.14 8.76
C ARG A 162 -7.74 14.85 8.58
N ASN A 163 -8.30 14.69 7.39
CA ASN A 163 -9.00 13.46 7.00
C ASN A 163 -8.07 12.38 6.45
N ALA A 164 -6.79 12.70 6.21
CA ALA A 164 -5.80 11.77 5.69
C ALA A 164 -4.42 11.98 6.32
N TYR A 165 -3.72 10.86 6.54
CA TYR A 165 -2.33 10.82 6.99
C TYR A 165 -1.59 9.75 6.19
N ILE A 166 -0.43 10.11 5.62
CA ILE A 166 0.47 9.19 4.94
C ILE A 166 1.70 9.02 5.84
N VAL A 167 2.00 7.77 6.22
CA VAL A 167 3.22 7.43 6.98
C VAL A 167 4.26 6.93 6.00
N ASN A 168 5.49 7.44 6.15
CA ASN A 168 6.59 7.21 5.22
C ASN A 168 6.25 7.63 3.78
N GLU A 169 5.60 8.78 3.63
CA GLU A 169 5.22 9.36 2.33
C GLU A 169 6.39 9.44 1.34
N ALA A 170 7.58 9.79 1.83
CA ALA A 170 8.80 9.89 1.02
C ALA A 170 9.30 8.54 0.47
N ALA A 171 8.79 7.41 0.98
CA ALA A 171 9.07 6.08 0.46
C ALA A 171 8.11 5.66 -0.67
N GLY A 172 7.07 6.46 -0.95
CA GLY A 172 6.26 6.36 -2.15
C GLY A 172 6.57 7.50 -3.12
N ARG A 173 5.69 7.72 -4.09
CA ARG A 173 5.88 8.73 -5.13
C ARG A 173 4.59 9.42 -5.53
N TRP A 174 4.66 10.73 -5.71
CA TRP A 174 3.60 11.50 -6.34
C TRP A 174 3.72 11.40 -7.86
N ASP A 175 2.66 10.96 -8.56
CA ASP A 175 2.54 11.18 -10.00
C ASP A 175 2.04 12.60 -10.23
N TYR A 176 2.94 13.50 -10.62
CA TYR A 176 2.61 14.90 -10.88
C TYR A 176 1.62 15.10 -12.03
N ARG A 177 1.41 14.11 -12.90
CA ARG A 177 0.43 14.19 -14.00
C ARG A 177 -1.00 14.04 -13.49
N THR A 178 -1.20 13.15 -12.52
CA THR A 178 -2.54 12.81 -12.00
C THR A 178 -2.81 13.45 -10.64
N GLY A 179 -1.77 13.81 -9.88
CA GLY A 179 -1.88 14.28 -8.51
C GLY A 179 -2.10 13.15 -7.49
N ILE A 180 -1.93 11.89 -7.90
CA ILE A 180 -2.10 10.71 -7.03
C ILE A 180 -0.74 10.33 -6.44
N TRP A 181 -0.74 9.99 -5.15
CA TRP A 181 0.42 9.37 -4.51
C TRP A 181 0.31 7.86 -4.59
N HIS A 182 1.37 7.16 -4.98
CA HIS A 182 1.44 5.71 -5.06
C HIS A 182 2.56 5.17 -4.16
N SER A 183 2.32 4.04 -3.50
CA SER A 183 3.29 3.44 -2.58
C SER A 183 4.42 2.65 -3.27
N ASN A 184 4.31 2.39 -4.57
CA ASN A 184 5.34 1.82 -5.43
C ASN A 184 5.07 2.22 -6.91
N THR A 185 5.74 1.59 -7.86
CA THR A 185 5.65 1.90 -9.30
C THR A 185 4.67 1.03 -10.08
N ASP A 186 3.92 0.12 -9.45
CA ASP A 186 3.06 -0.85 -10.16
C ASP A 186 1.90 -0.18 -10.94
N TYR A 187 1.61 1.09 -10.64
CA TYR A 187 0.64 1.90 -11.38
C TYR A 187 1.15 2.36 -12.75
N ALA A 188 2.47 2.42 -12.94
CA ALA A 188 3.05 2.83 -14.20
C ALA A 188 2.72 1.76 -15.25
N ALA A 189 2.30 2.20 -16.44
CA ALA A 189 1.99 1.30 -17.54
C ALA A 189 3.16 0.35 -17.80
N TYR A 190 2.84 -0.95 -17.94
CA TYR A 190 3.69 -1.82 -18.72
C TYR A 190 3.61 -1.33 -20.17
N PRO A 191 4.71 -1.29 -20.95
CA PRO A 191 4.58 -1.14 -22.40
C PRO A 191 3.86 -2.39 -22.93
N SER A 192 2.54 -2.31 -23.04
CA SER A 192 1.71 -3.40 -23.51
C SER A 192 1.80 -3.50 -25.04
N TRP A 193 2.37 -4.61 -25.50
CA TRP A 193 2.02 -5.25 -26.77
C TRP A 193 2.25 -4.42 -28.05
N CYS A 194 3.50 -4.37 -28.52
CA CYS A 194 3.76 -4.32 -29.96
C CYS A 194 3.22 -5.62 -30.58
N HIS A 195 2.05 -5.57 -31.21
CA HIS A 195 1.67 -6.59 -32.19
C HIS A 195 2.70 -6.58 -33.33
N GLY A 196 3.62 -7.55 -33.31
CA GLY A 196 4.48 -7.84 -34.46
C GLY A 196 5.97 -7.78 -34.20
N SER A 197 6.50 -8.66 -33.34
CA SER A 197 7.77 -9.36 -33.56
C SER A 197 8.05 -10.25 -32.35
N GLU A 198 8.23 -11.54 -32.61
CA GLU A 198 8.89 -12.57 -31.80
C GLU A 198 9.05 -12.31 -30.29
N SER A 199 8.35 -13.11 -29.49
CA SER A 199 8.53 -13.19 -28.04
C SER A 199 10.00 -13.32 -27.64
N PRO A 200 10.59 -12.37 -26.89
CA PRO A 200 11.81 -12.67 -26.17
C PRO A 200 11.40 -13.42 -24.91
N ALA A 201 11.73 -14.71 -24.87
CA ALA A 201 11.86 -15.41 -23.61
C ALA A 201 12.82 -14.61 -22.71
N GLY A 202 12.32 -14.13 -21.57
CA GLY A 202 13.11 -13.34 -20.61
C GLY A 202 12.93 -11.83 -20.74
N ALA A 203 11.69 -11.34 -20.64
CA ALA A 203 11.44 -9.93 -20.40
C ALA A 203 11.85 -9.57 -18.96
N SER A 204 13.13 -9.26 -18.79
CA SER A 204 13.62 -8.48 -17.66
C SER A 204 12.85 -7.16 -17.67
N LEU A 205 12.02 -6.99 -16.64
CA LEU A 205 11.39 -5.74 -16.28
C LEU A 205 12.46 -4.64 -16.22
N PHE A 206 12.08 -3.43 -16.59
CA PHE A 206 12.91 -2.22 -16.45
C PHE A 206 13.27 -2.00 -14.96
N ALA A 207 14.22 -2.75 -14.44
CA ALA A 207 15.02 -2.34 -13.31
C ALA A 207 15.94 -1.27 -13.87
N GLU A 208 15.87 -0.05 -13.36
CA GLU A 208 17.09 0.73 -13.34
C GLU A 208 18.15 -0.20 -12.73
N ASP A 209 19.25 -0.47 -13.45
CA ASP A 209 20.36 -1.30 -12.93
C ASP A 209 20.92 -0.71 -11.62
N TYR A 210 20.43 0.45 -11.18
CA TYR A 210 20.85 1.21 -10.03
C TYR A 210 19.81 1.15 -8.92
N CYS A 211 20.31 1.13 -7.69
CA CYS A 211 19.49 1.14 -6.50
C CYS A 211 18.69 2.45 -6.35
N ALA A 212 17.38 2.32 -6.15
CA ALA A 212 16.48 3.46 -5.94
C ALA A 212 16.80 4.29 -4.68
N LEU A 213 17.54 3.72 -3.70
CA LEU A 213 17.91 4.40 -2.47
C LEU A 213 19.24 5.16 -2.60
N CYS A 214 20.30 4.52 -3.12
CA CYS A 214 21.62 5.13 -3.19
C CYS A 214 21.96 5.72 -4.56
N GLY A 215 21.27 5.28 -5.62
CA GLY A 215 21.41 5.77 -6.99
C GLY A 215 22.62 5.22 -7.76
N TYR A 216 23.38 4.26 -7.21
CA TYR A 216 24.61 3.77 -7.85
C TYR A 216 24.84 2.26 -7.76
N GLY A 217 24.39 1.57 -6.71
CA GLY A 217 24.68 0.13 -6.56
C GLY A 217 23.76 -0.76 -7.39
N LEU A 218 24.26 -1.92 -7.80
CA LEU A 218 23.54 -2.90 -8.61
C LEU A 218 22.63 -3.77 -7.75
N ILE A 219 21.53 -4.26 -8.35
CA ILE A 219 20.54 -5.09 -7.66
C ILE A 219 20.85 -6.57 -7.86
N ASP A 220 21.05 -7.28 -6.74
CA ASP A 220 21.30 -8.72 -6.76
C ASP A 220 20.03 -9.53 -7.07
N ALA A 221 20.21 -10.84 -7.33
CA ALA A 221 19.10 -11.75 -7.66
C ALA A 221 18.06 -11.92 -6.54
N ASN A 222 18.34 -11.44 -5.33
CA ASN A 222 17.41 -11.45 -4.19
C ASN A 222 16.76 -10.07 -3.97
N GLY A 223 16.97 -9.11 -4.87
CA GLY A 223 16.40 -7.77 -4.80
C GLY A 223 17.13 -6.82 -3.86
N TYR A 224 18.37 -7.10 -3.46
CA TYR A 224 19.17 -6.21 -2.60
C TYR A 224 20.26 -5.49 -3.38
N CYS A 225 20.48 -4.22 -3.04
CA CYS A 225 21.62 -3.45 -3.54
C CYS A 225 22.94 -4.04 -3.02
N ASP A 226 23.94 -4.21 -3.88
CA ASP A 226 25.27 -4.69 -3.51
C ASP A 226 26.05 -3.69 -2.65
N ASP A 227 25.87 -2.39 -2.88
CA ASP A 227 26.55 -1.31 -2.17
C ASP A 227 25.89 -0.93 -0.84
N CYS A 228 24.66 -0.40 -0.87
CA CYS A 228 23.98 0.10 0.33
C CYS A 228 23.19 -1.00 1.06
N ARG A 229 23.13 -2.22 0.48
CA ARG A 229 22.49 -3.40 1.07
C ARG A 229 21.00 -3.22 1.34
N SER A 230 20.33 -2.27 0.69
CA SER A 230 18.88 -2.06 0.82
C SER A 230 18.07 -2.95 -0.13
N CYS A 231 16.93 -3.43 0.34
CA CYS A 231 15.92 -4.10 -0.48
C CYS A 231 15.29 -3.10 -1.47
N GLN A 232 15.06 -3.45 -2.72
CA GLN A 232 14.39 -2.53 -3.66
C GLN A 232 12.89 -2.40 -3.44
N ASP A 233 12.24 -3.36 -2.79
CA ASP A 233 10.81 -3.28 -2.55
C ASP A 233 10.44 -2.43 -1.34
N CYS A 234 11.25 -2.53 -0.27
CA CYS A 234 10.99 -1.85 0.99
C CYS A 234 12.10 -0.88 1.41
N MET A 235 13.20 -0.73 0.66
CA MET A 235 14.30 0.20 0.98
C MET A 235 14.96 0.00 2.36
N GLU A 236 14.58 -1.03 3.12
CA GLU A 236 15.22 -1.40 4.36
C GLU A 236 16.54 -2.12 4.09
N HIS A 237 17.52 -1.88 4.96
CA HIS A 237 18.77 -2.64 4.94
C HIS A 237 18.46 -4.14 5.08
N VAL A 238 19.22 -5.02 4.41
CA VAL A 238 19.03 -6.48 4.37
C VAL A 238 18.86 -7.15 5.74
N ARG A 239 19.40 -6.53 6.80
CA ARG A 239 19.25 -7.00 8.19
C ARG A 239 17.86 -6.75 8.79
N ASN A 240 17.13 -5.78 8.26
CA ASN A 240 15.80 -5.37 8.71
C ASN A 240 14.71 -5.75 7.70
N CYS A 241 15.08 -6.05 6.46
CA CYS A 241 14.15 -6.42 5.40
C CYS A 241 13.39 -7.71 5.72
N LEU A 242 12.06 -7.66 5.55
CA LEU A 242 11.17 -8.82 5.69
C LEU A 242 10.60 -9.31 4.34
N CYS A 243 10.81 -8.60 3.24
CA CYS A 243 10.22 -8.90 1.92
C CYS A 243 10.58 -10.29 1.38
N TRP A 244 11.83 -10.72 1.57
CA TRP A 244 12.38 -11.94 0.96
C TRP A 244 12.81 -12.98 1.99
N ASN A 245 12.34 -12.84 3.23
CA ASN A 245 12.73 -13.74 4.30
C ASN A 245 11.98 -15.08 4.15
N ARG A 246 12.68 -16.10 3.61
CA ARG A 246 12.15 -17.44 3.30
C ARG A 246 11.44 -18.15 4.47
N ARG A 247 11.69 -17.75 5.72
CA ARG A 247 10.98 -18.30 6.89
C ARG A 247 9.49 -17.92 6.95
N TYR A 248 9.08 -16.88 6.21
CA TYR A 248 7.71 -16.35 6.24
C TYR A 248 6.94 -16.60 4.94
N MET A 249 7.59 -17.16 3.91
CA MET A 249 6.97 -17.57 2.63
C MET A 249 6.51 -19.03 2.62
N ALA A 250 6.67 -19.74 3.74
CA ALA A 250 6.30 -21.15 3.87
C ALA A 250 5.18 -21.31 4.89
N VAL A 251 3.94 -21.00 4.48
CA VAL A 251 2.69 -21.65 4.95
C VAL A 251 1.72 -21.70 3.78
#